data_AF-A0A3S1B9M7-F1
#
_entry.id   AF-A0A3S1B9M7-F1
#
_cell.length_a   1.000
_cell.length_b   1.000
_cell.length_c   1.000
_cell.angle_alpha   90.00
_cell.angle_beta   90.00
_cell.angle_gamma   90.00
#
_symmetry.space_group_name_H-M   'P 1'
#
loop_
_entity.id
_entity.type
_entity.pdbx_description
1 polymer ?
#
loop_
_entity_poly.entity_id
_entity_poly.type
_entity_poly.pdbx_seq_one_letter_code
_entity_poly.pdbx_strand_id
1 'polypeptide(L)'
;MAEGQFRHPDGGHHECEILGRGSEAAESLRTWDECKKNPGHAGIISVQDFIDKHLPKLQSDKRYAVFQAIVDLTVRLRVNWTSPERPNEDNFSILRGTGITRMGTGFIRHIEGPVCDKPCLCGRCGAERATKTWKITVQTAHHVLYNTEEAKETKVDLFYNENSSNVDDTVTGLEVVGTEPARDVCHMLCVTHDGDLAERINSAWRSWLDRGDYLDLSGLDLLPSRDGDDGGGHPTLIVSHPHGQPKKVAVGKGRAGERRPLVEYTAATCPGSSGAPVFGFVTGPSDMRYPLWIPSIHSGSYGAAFTQHRENPKLQARNTQGLEAGEAKVNQRNYGNWL
;
A
#
# COMPACT_ATOMS: atom_id res chain seq x y z
N MET A 1 -27.60 -2.15 13.96
CA MET A 1 -27.55 -1.60 12.59
C MET A 1 -26.49 -2.41 11.85
N ALA A 2 -26.79 -3.01 10.70
CA ALA A 2 -25.80 -3.78 9.96
C ALA A 2 -24.72 -2.81 9.46
N GLU A 3 -23.49 -2.96 9.94
CA GLU A 3 -22.35 -2.19 9.44
C GLU A 3 -22.17 -2.53 7.96
N GLY A 4 -22.29 -1.51 7.11
CA GLY A 4 -22.15 -1.70 5.66
C GLY A 4 -20.73 -2.12 5.33
N GLN A 5 -20.57 -3.32 4.78
CA GLN A 5 -19.30 -3.79 4.23
C GLN A 5 -18.95 -2.95 2.98
N PHE A 6 -17.69 -2.54 2.82
CA PHE A 6 -17.24 -1.93 1.58
C PHE A 6 -17.49 -2.91 0.45
N ARG A 7 -18.20 -2.41 -0.56
CA ARG A 7 -18.37 -3.11 -1.82
C ARG A 7 -17.49 -2.40 -2.82
N HIS A 8 -16.73 -3.18 -3.56
CA HIS A 8 -16.03 -2.65 -4.71
C HIS A 8 -17.01 -1.97 -5.65
N PRO A 9 -16.55 -0.92 -6.33
CA PRO A 9 -17.24 -0.50 -7.53
C PRO A 9 -17.39 -1.69 -8.50
N ASP A 10 -18.45 -1.70 -9.28
CA ASP A 10 -18.73 -2.78 -10.22
C ASP A 10 -17.52 -3.08 -11.13
N GLY A 11 -17.08 -4.34 -11.15
CA GLY A 11 -15.91 -4.80 -11.92
C GLY A 11 -14.54 -4.57 -11.26
N GLY A 12 -14.50 -4.12 -10.00
CA GLY A 12 -13.27 -3.98 -9.21
C GLY A 12 -12.78 -5.30 -8.60
N HIS A 13 -11.48 -5.39 -8.34
CA HIS A 13 -10.83 -6.55 -7.71
C HIS A 13 -9.93 -6.13 -6.53
N HIS A 14 -9.96 -6.91 -5.44
CA HIS A 14 -8.98 -6.81 -4.35
C HIS A 14 -7.61 -7.29 -4.83
N GLU A 15 -6.57 -6.50 -4.60
CA GLU A 15 -5.18 -6.82 -4.97
C GLU A 15 -4.39 -7.41 -3.80
N CYS A 16 -4.91 -8.49 -3.24
CA CYS A 16 -4.18 -9.31 -2.27
C CYS A 16 -3.58 -10.52 -3.01
N GLU A 17 -2.30 -10.80 -2.77
CA GLU A 17 -1.66 -12.00 -3.35
C GLU A 17 -1.96 -13.21 -2.46
N ILE A 18 -2.20 -14.36 -3.07
CA ILE A 18 -2.42 -15.62 -2.35
C ILE A 18 -1.28 -16.56 -2.71
N LEU A 19 -0.49 -16.95 -1.72
CA LEU A 19 0.60 -17.90 -1.92
C LEU A 19 0.12 -19.32 -1.62
N GLY A 20 0.66 -20.31 -2.33
CA GLY A 20 0.40 -21.71 -2.11
C GLY A 20 1.10 -22.26 -0.86
N ARG A 21 1.44 -23.55 -0.90
CA ARG A 21 2.13 -24.27 0.20
C ARG A 21 3.64 -24.40 0.00
N GLY A 22 4.17 -23.83 -1.07
CA GLY A 22 5.58 -23.82 -1.41
C GLY A 22 6.35 -22.72 -0.67
N SER A 23 7.59 -22.48 -1.11
CA SER A 23 8.43 -21.43 -0.56
C SER A 23 7.84 -20.05 -0.90
N GLU A 24 7.59 -19.23 0.13
CA GLU A 24 7.09 -17.85 -0.01
C GLU A 24 7.86 -17.06 -1.07
N ALA A 25 9.20 -17.11 -1.01
CA ALA A 25 10.06 -16.39 -1.94
C ALA A 25 9.95 -16.91 -3.39
N ALA A 26 9.94 -18.24 -3.57
CA ALA A 26 9.85 -18.83 -4.90
C ALA A 26 8.46 -18.60 -5.54
N GLU A 27 7.41 -18.70 -4.73
CA GLU A 27 6.04 -18.42 -5.20
C GLU A 27 5.84 -16.95 -5.52
N SER A 28 6.32 -16.06 -4.66
CA SER A 28 6.29 -14.61 -4.89
C SER A 28 7.06 -14.22 -6.15
N LEU A 29 8.21 -14.84 -6.42
CA LEU A 29 8.97 -14.58 -7.64
C LEU A 29 8.23 -15.10 -8.88
N ARG A 30 7.66 -16.30 -8.79
CA ARG A 30 6.87 -16.88 -9.88
C ARG A 30 5.65 -16.01 -10.22
N THR A 31 4.88 -15.56 -9.22
CA THR A 31 3.71 -14.72 -9.48
C THR A 31 4.08 -13.34 -10.01
N TRP A 32 5.25 -12.81 -9.62
CA TRP A 32 5.84 -11.63 -10.25
C TRP A 32 6.16 -11.88 -11.73
N ASP A 33 6.92 -12.92 -12.06
CA ASP A 33 7.32 -13.18 -13.46
C ASP A 33 6.12 -13.49 -14.38
N GLU A 34 5.08 -14.12 -13.84
CA GLU A 34 3.86 -14.50 -14.56
C GLU A 34 2.77 -13.41 -14.55
N CYS A 35 3.04 -12.23 -13.98
CA CYS A 35 2.04 -11.18 -13.82
C CYS A 35 1.54 -10.65 -15.16
N LYS A 36 0.24 -10.86 -15.42
CA LYS A 36 -0.44 -10.39 -16.64
C LYS A 36 -0.98 -8.97 -16.53
N LYS A 37 -1.09 -8.44 -15.31
CA LYS A 37 -1.71 -7.15 -15.04
C LYS A 37 -0.80 -5.99 -15.41
N ASN A 38 0.49 -6.10 -15.08
CA ASN A 38 1.53 -5.16 -15.49
C ASN A 38 2.66 -5.93 -16.17
N PRO A 39 2.49 -6.36 -17.44
CA PRO A 39 3.51 -7.13 -18.14
C PRO A 39 4.88 -6.44 -18.11
N GLY A 40 5.89 -7.15 -17.61
CA GLY A 40 7.25 -6.61 -17.46
C GLY A 40 7.42 -5.52 -16.40
N HIS A 41 6.36 -5.16 -15.66
CA HIS A 41 6.41 -4.24 -14.52
C HIS A 41 7.09 -2.89 -14.78
N ALA A 42 7.02 -2.36 -16.01
CA ALA A 42 7.78 -1.18 -16.42
C ALA A 42 7.51 0.08 -15.58
N GLY A 43 6.31 0.21 -15.00
CA GLY A 43 5.92 1.32 -14.11
C GLY A 43 6.18 1.08 -12.61
N ILE A 44 6.84 -0.02 -12.25
CA ILE A 44 7.10 -0.42 -10.86
C ILE A 44 8.62 -0.50 -10.65
N ILE A 45 9.16 0.46 -9.91
CA ILE A 45 10.60 0.67 -9.73
C ILE A 45 11.01 0.09 -8.36
N SER A 46 12.19 -0.53 -8.24
CA SER A 46 12.68 -0.91 -6.90
C SER A 46 12.95 0.34 -6.05
N VAL A 47 12.80 0.25 -4.73
CA VAL A 47 13.14 1.39 -3.86
C VAL A 47 14.58 1.84 -4.08
N GLN A 48 15.53 0.90 -4.20
CA GLN A 48 16.93 1.21 -4.40
C GLN A 48 17.17 1.92 -5.75
N ASP A 49 16.59 1.41 -6.84
CA ASP A 49 16.66 2.08 -8.15
C ASP A 49 16.02 3.48 -8.10
N PHE A 50 14.92 3.63 -7.36
CA PHE A 50 14.27 4.92 -7.19
C PHE A 50 15.17 5.90 -6.45
N ILE A 51 15.79 5.46 -5.35
CA ILE A 51 16.77 6.23 -4.60
C ILE A 51 17.93 6.60 -5.52
N ASP A 52 18.57 5.66 -6.20
CA ASP A 52 19.80 5.93 -6.93
C ASP A 52 19.61 6.80 -8.18
N LYS A 53 18.49 6.62 -8.89
CA LYS A 53 18.29 7.24 -10.22
C LYS A 53 17.38 8.46 -10.20
N HIS A 54 16.46 8.53 -9.24
CA HIS A 54 15.40 9.54 -9.23
C HIS A 54 15.55 10.50 -8.05
N LEU A 55 16.00 10.03 -6.89
CA LEU A 55 16.08 10.83 -5.68
C LEU A 55 17.21 11.89 -5.65
N PRO A 56 18.40 11.71 -6.27
CA PRO A 56 19.41 12.76 -6.38
C PRO A 56 18.92 14.04 -7.06
N LYS A 57 17.83 13.95 -7.83
CA LYS A 57 17.17 15.12 -8.43
C LYS A 57 16.39 15.94 -7.40
N LEU A 58 16.05 15.37 -6.25
CA LEU A 58 15.48 16.08 -5.11
C LEU A 58 16.62 16.76 -4.34
N GLN A 59 16.85 18.03 -4.66
CA GLN A 59 18.02 18.81 -4.23
C GLN A 59 18.11 19.12 -2.71
N SER A 60 17.28 18.53 -1.85
CA SER A 60 17.34 18.77 -0.40
C SER A 60 17.34 17.49 0.44
N ASP A 61 18.25 17.43 1.41
CA ASP A 61 18.40 16.34 2.39
C ASP A 61 17.09 16.01 3.11
N LYS A 62 16.24 17.02 3.30
CA LYS A 62 14.95 16.85 3.95
C LYS A 62 13.91 16.15 3.07
N ARG A 63 13.87 16.41 1.75
CA ARG A 63 12.99 15.66 0.83
C ARG A 63 13.40 14.19 0.77
N TYR A 64 14.72 13.94 0.76
CA TYR A 64 15.27 12.59 0.89
C TYR A 64 14.77 11.92 2.18
N ALA A 65 14.90 12.61 3.33
CA ALA A 65 14.47 12.08 4.62
C ALA A 65 12.97 11.76 4.68
N VAL A 66 12.11 12.61 4.10
CA VAL A 66 10.66 12.36 4.03
C VAL A 66 10.35 11.15 3.14
N PHE A 67 10.99 11.03 1.98
CA PHE A 67 10.82 9.86 1.12
C PHE A 67 11.31 8.57 1.81
N GLN A 68 12.48 8.62 2.44
CA GLN A 68 13.00 7.49 3.22
C GLN A 68 12.03 7.10 4.35
N ALA A 69 11.43 8.08 5.03
CA ALA A 69 10.42 7.82 6.04
C ALA A 69 9.18 7.12 5.45
N ILE A 70 8.69 7.52 4.28
CA ILE A 70 7.59 6.83 3.59
C ILE A 70 7.95 5.36 3.32
N VAL A 71 9.15 5.12 2.81
CA VAL A 71 9.67 3.77 2.55
C VAL A 71 9.74 2.97 3.84
N ASP A 72 10.33 3.51 4.89
CA ASP A 72 10.57 2.84 6.16
C ASP A 72 9.27 2.54 6.93
N LEU A 73 8.25 3.40 6.81
CA LEU A 73 6.94 3.21 7.43
C LEU A 73 6.02 2.29 6.61
N THR A 74 6.33 2.03 5.35
CA THR A 74 5.61 1.03 4.54
C THR A 74 6.04 -0.36 4.93
N VAL A 75 5.11 -1.29 5.11
CA VAL A 75 5.40 -2.64 5.62
C VAL A 75 4.75 -3.73 4.78
N ARG A 76 5.34 -4.93 4.79
CA ARG A 76 4.77 -6.12 4.17
C ARG A 76 3.95 -6.89 5.20
N LEU A 77 2.74 -7.28 4.84
CA LEU A 77 1.89 -8.12 5.68
C LEU A 77 1.86 -9.54 5.11
N ARG A 78 2.08 -10.52 6.00
CA ARG A 78 1.89 -11.94 5.75
C ARG A 78 0.79 -12.46 6.65
N VAL A 79 -0.43 -12.51 6.12
CA VAL A 79 -1.62 -12.93 6.84
C VAL A 79 -1.74 -14.45 6.70
N ASN A 80 -1.39 -15.20 7.74
CA ASN A 80 -1.27 -16.67 7.69
C ASN A 80 -2.51 -17.40 8.19
N TRP A 81 -3.61 -16.68 8.38
CA TRP A 81 -4.89 -17.24 8.79
C TRP A 81 -6.02 -16.48 8.14
N THR A 82 -7.09 -17.19 7.82
CA THR A 82 -8.32 -16.58 7.35
C THR A 82 -9.43 -16.93 8.33
N SER A 83 -10.00 -15.92 8.98
CA SER A 83 -10.98 -16.14 10.05
C SER A 83 -12.23 -16.82 9.52
N PRO A 84 -12.78 -17.83 10.23
CA PRO A 84 -14.08 -18.42 9.92
C PRO A 84 -15.23 -17.40 9.91
N GLU A 85 -15.05 -16.23 10.53
CA GLU A 85 -16.06 -15.17 10.65
C GLU A 85 -16.15 -14.23 9.44
N ARG A 86 -15.27 -14.37 8.43
CA ARG A 86 -15.37 -13.54 7.21
C ARG A 86 -16.76 -13.69 6.57
N PRO A 87 -17.41 -12.66 6.01
CA PRO A 87 -18.73 -12.76 5.37
C PRO A 87 -18.72 -13.60 4.08
N ASN A 88 -19.87 -14.14 3.63
CA ASN A 88 -19.93 -15.02 2.45
C ASN A 88 -19.59 -14.26 1.16
N GLU A 89 -19.84 -12.97 1.18
CA GLU A 89 -19.59 -12.03 0.10
C GLU A 89 -18.12 -11.59 0.04
N ASP A 90 -17.30 -11.95 1.04
CA ASP A 90 -15.88 -11.65 1.05
C ASP A 90 -15.10 -12.53 0.05
N ASN A 91 -14.14 -11.93 -0.66
CA ASN A 91 -13.34 -12.64 -1.67
C ASN A 91 -12.51 -13.79 -1.08
N PHE A 92 -12.22 -13.77 0.22
CA PHE A 92 -11.48 -14.82 0.92
C PHE A 92 -12.39 -15.74 1.74
N SER A 93 -13.71 -15.67 1.57
CA SER A 93 -14.67 -16.57 2.23
C SER A 93 -14.38 -18.05 1.95
N ILE A 94 -13.85 -18.38 0.77
CA ILE A 94 -13.45 -19.74 0.38
C ILE A 94 -12.22 -20.25 1.16
N LEU A 95 -11.45 -19.36 1.79
CA LEU A 95 -10.23 -19.69 2.53
C LEU A 95 -10.45 -19.75 4.04
N ARG A 96 -11.68 -19.55 4.53
CA ARG A 96 -12.01 -19.57 5.96
C ARG A 96 -11.47 -20.80 6.68
N GLY A 97 -10.90 -20.58 7.86
CA GLY A 97 -10.31 -21.63 8.68
C GLY A 97 -9.06 -22.27 8.09
N THR A 98 -8.48 -21.69 7.03
CA THR A 98 -7.23 -22.18 6.43
C THR A 98 -6.05 -21.30 6.80
N GLY A 99 -4.87 -21.92 6.89
CA GLY A 99 -3.59 -21.25 7.07
C GLY A 99 -2.90 -20.88 5.74
N ILE A 100 -3.66 -20.65 4.67
CA ILE A 100 -3.09 -20.25 3.38
C ILE A 100 -2.66 -18.78 3.48
N THR A 101 -1.38 -18.51 3.20
CA THR A 101 -0.80 -17.18 3.35
C THR A 101 -1.30 -16.21 2.29
N ARG A 102 -1.74 -15.05 2.76
CA ARG A 102 -2.12 -13.90 1.92
C ARG A 102 -1.14 -12.76 2.15
N MET A 103 -0.70 -12.11 1.08
CA MET A 103 0.22 -10.98 1.14
C MET A 103 -0.52 -9.67 0.91
N GLY A 104 -0.16 -8.67 1.70
CA GLY A 104 -0.61 -7.30 1.54
C GLY A 104 0.46 -6.30 1.92
N THR A 105 0.11 -5.03 1.81
CA THR A 105 0.93 -3.91 2.25
C THR A 105 0.23 -3.21 3.42
N GLY A 106 0.99 -2.55 4.28
CA GLY A 106 0.46 -1.65 5.29
C GLY A 106 1.35 -0.42 5.46
N PHE A 107 0.91 0.49 6.31
CA PHE A 107 1.64 1.70 6.65
C PHE A 107 1.59 1.95 8.15
N ILE A 108 2.75 2.17 8.77
CA ILE A 108 2.83 2.51 10.19
C ILE A 108 2.31 3.93 10.38
N ARG A 109 1.20 4.06 11.11
CA ARG A 109 0.56 5.35 11.40
C ARG A 109 1.07 5.98 12.67
N HIS A 110 1.47 5.15 13.62
CA HIS A 110 1.85 5.62 14.94
C HIS A 110 2.74 4.59 15.64
N ILE A 111 3.67 5.10 16.45
CA ILE A 111 4.42 4.33 17.43
C ILE A 111 4.31 5.04 18.78
N GLU A 112 4.03 4.27 19.83
CA GLU A 112 3.91 4.75 21.22
C GLU A 112 4.84 3.93 22.12
N GLY A 113 5.54 4.60 23.03
CA GLY A 113 6.37 3.97 24.05
C GLY A 113 7.74 4.65 24.26
N PRO A 114 8.63 4.03 25.06
CA PRO A 114 8.40 2.77 25.76
C PRO A 114 7.40 2.92 26.90
N VAL A 115 6.59 1.89 27.10
CA VAL A 115 5.83 1.69 28.33
C VAL A 115 6.64 0.73 29.21
N CYS A 116 6.93 1.16 30.44
CA CYS A 116 7.64 0.37 31.44
C CYS A 116 6.66 -0.21 32.48
N ASP A 117 7.05 -1.30 33.13
CA ASP A 117 6.39 -1.88 34.31
C ASP A 117 4.92 -2.32 34.14
N LYS A 118 4.47 -2.48 32.89
CA LYS A 118 3.16 -3.08 32.56
C LYS A 118 3.34 -4.51 32.06
N PRO A 119 2.35 -5.41 32.27
CA PRO A 119 2.36 -6.74 31.66
C PRO A 119 2.51 -6.62 30.13
N CYS A 120 3.37 -7.44 29.52
CA CYS A 120 3.44 -7.49 28.07
C CYS A 120 2.12 -8.02 27.51
N LEU A 121 1.65 -7.44 26.41
CA LEU A 121 0.50 -7.97 25.68
C LEU A 121 0.88 -9.07 24.69
N CYS A 122 2.18 -9.26 24.45
CA CYS A 122 2.71 -10.24 23.53
C CYS A 122 2.57 -11.67 24.07
N GLY A 123 2.18 -12.60 23.22
CA GLY A 123 2.08 -14.02 23.59
C GLY A 123 3.40 -14.66 24.02
N ARG A 124 4.55 -14.07 23.68
CA ARG A 124 5.89 -14.62 23.99
C ARG A 124 6.35 -14.32 25.43
N CYS A 125 6.06 -13.15 25.97
CA CYS A 125 6.52 -12.78 27.33
C CYS A 125 5.54 -13.24 28.43
N GLY A 126 4.32 -13.67 28.07
CA GLY A 126 3.32 -14.11 29.04
C GLY A 126 3.01 -13.02 30.08
N ALA A 127 2.97 -13.40 31.36
CA ALA A 127 2.74 -12.47 32.47
C ALA A 127 4.02 -11.76 32.97
N GLU A 128 5.18 -12.05 32.38
CA GLU A 128 6.43 -11.40 32.79
C GLU A 128 6.43 -9.93 32.37
N ARG A 129 6.94 -9.07 33.25
CA ARG A 129 7.05 -7.63 32.98
C ARG A 129 8.16 -7.41 31.97
N ALA A 130 7.80 -7.05 30.75
CA ALA A 130 8.75 -6.49 29.81
C ALA A 130 9.32 -5.19 30.39
N THR A 131 10.65 -5.05 30.35
CA THR A 131 11.34 -3.86 30.86
C THR A 131 10.95 -2.61 30.07
N LYS A 132 10.77 -2.75 28.75
CA LYS A 132 10.28 -1.71 27.84
C LYS A 132 9.48 -2.33 26.70
N THR A 133 8.33 -1.75 26.40
CA THR A 133 7.45 -2.20 25.31
C THR A 133 7.02 -1.03 24.46
N TRP A 134 7.03 -1.19 23.14
CA TRP A 134 6.49 -0.22 22.18
C TRP A 134 5.30 -0.81 21.44
N LYS A 135 4.32 0.05 21.19
CA LYS A 135 3.10 -0.24 20.43
C LYS A 135 3.22 0.39 19.06
N ILE A 136 2.97 -0.38 18.02
CA ILE A 136 3.04 0.07 16.63
C ILE A 136 1.67 -0.14 16.00
N THR A 137 1.04 0.93 15.52
CA THR A 137 -0.24 0.85 14.82
C THR A 137 0.00 0.84 13.32
N VAL A 138 -0.35 -0.28 12.67
CA VAL A 138 -0.27 -0.47 11.23
C VAL A 138 -1.65 -0.33 10.62
N GLN A 139 -1.78 0.56 9.64
CA GLN A 139 -2.96 0.71 8.82
C GLN A 139 -2.82 -0.13 7.55
N THR A 140 -3.87 -0.85 7.18
CA THR A 140 -3.95 -1.64 5.95
C THR A 140 -5.41 -1.69 5.47
N ALA A 141 -5.67 -2.42 4.39
CA ALA A 141 -7.04 -2.61 3.91
C ALA A 141 -7.79 -3.66 4.74
N HIS A 142 -9.07 -3.44 5.00
CA HIS A 142 -9.91 -4.36 5.79
C HIS A 142 -10.07 -5.73 5.12
N HIS A 143 -10.12 -5.78 3.80
CA HIS A 143 -10.15 -7.06 3.10
C HIS A 143 -8.83 -7.84 3.27
N VAL A 144 -7.68 -7.17 3.43
CA VAL A 144 -6.40 -7.81 3.72
C VAL A 144 -6.46 -8.42 5.11
N LEU A 145 -6.87 -7.63 6.11
CA LEU A 145 -6.94 -8.04 7.51
C LEU A 145 -8.33 -7.76 8.09
N TYR A 146 -9.07 -8.84 8.38
CA TYR A 146 -10.50 -8.72 8.72
C TYR A 146 -10.75 -8.49 10.21
N ASN A 147 -10.13 -9.28 11.10
CA ASN A 147 -10.40 -9.21 12.53
C ASN A 147 -9.16 -9.57 13.37
N THR A 148 -9.32 -9.51 14.70
CA THR A 148 -8.25 -9.82 15.67
C THR A 148 -7.72 -11.24 15.56
N GLU A 149 -8.54 -12.20 15.11
CA GLU A 149 -8.09 -13.58 14.91
C GLU A 149 -7.02 -13.66 13.80
N GLU A 150 -7.25 -12.99 12.67
CA GLU A 150 -6.25 -12.89 11.60
C GLU A 150 -5.03 -12.06 12.02
N ALA A 151 -5.23 -11.00 12.81
CA ALA A 151 -4.14 -10.14 13.28
C ALA A 151 -3.10 -10.92 14.08
N LYS A 152 -3.54 -11.81 14.96
CA LYS A 152 -2.67 -12.64 15.79
C LYS A 152 -1.76 -13.58 14.98
N GLU A 153 -2.23 -14.01 13.82
CA GLU A 153 -1.49 -14.88 12.90
C GLU A 153 -0.78 -14.10 11.77
N THR A 154 -0.82 -12.77 11.83
CA THR A 154 -0.20 -11.89 10.84
C THR A 154 1.23 -11.53 11.26
N LYS A 155 2.17 -11.73 10.34
CA LYS A 155 3.53 -11.20 10.47
C LYS A 155 3.67 -9.92 9.65
N VAL A 156 4.38 -8.95 10.21
CA VAL A 156 4.64 -7.65 9.58
C VAL A 156 6.14 -7.51 9.41
N ASP A 157 6.60 -7.57 8.17
CA ASP A 157 8.02 -7.43 7.84
C ASP A 157 8.32 -5.96 7.60
N LEU A 158 9.17 -5.41 8.45
CA LEU A 158 9.64 -4.03 8.41
C LEU A 158 10.87 -3.96 7.50
N PHE A 159 11.14 -2.81 6.89
CA PHE A 159 12.38 -2.55 6.14
C PHE A 159 12.75 -3.57 5.03
N TYR A 160 11.80 -4.39 4.57
CA TYR A 160 11.97 -5.35 3.47
C TYR A 160 12.14 -4.66 2.10
N ASN A 161 13.30 -4.06 1.86
CA ASN A 161 13.61 -3.26 0.67
C ASN A 161 14.28 -4.10 -0.43
N GLU A 162 14.94 -5.19 -0.06
CA GLU A 162 15.63 -6.11 -0.95
C GLU A 162 15.44 -7.57 -0.52
N ASN A 163 15.66 -8.53 -1.42
CA ASN A 163 15.59 -9.96 -1.08
C ASN A 163 16.65 -10.41 -0.06
N SER A 164 17.72 -9.63 0.08
CA SER A 164 18.80 -9.79 1.07
C SER A 164 18.43 -9.20 2.44
N SER A 165 17.31 -8.49 2.56
CA SER A 165 16.93 -7.79 3.78
C SER A 165 16.77 -8.78 4.94
N ASN A 166 17.27 -8.36 6.10
CA ASN A 166 17.36 -9.23 7.25
C ASN A 166 15.96 -9.62 7.75
N VAL A 167 15.71 -10.91 7.95
CA VAL A 167 14.41 -11.44 8.40
C VAL A 167 14.08 -11.01 9.85
N ASP A 168 15.07 -10.47 10.55
CA ASP A 168 15.02 -10.11 11.97
C ASP A 168 14.10 -8.92 12.28
N ASP A 169 13.82 -8.05 11.30
CA ASP A 169 12.94 -6.88 11.48
C ASP A 169 11.45 -7.25 11.29
N THR A 170 10.98 -8.32 11.93
CA THR A 170 9.59 -8.80 11.83
C THR A 170 8.85 -8.67 13.16
N VAL A 171 7.69 -8.03 13.15
CA VAL A 171 6.76 -8.01 14.31
C VAL A 171 5.51 -8.84 14.05
N THR A 172 4.85 -9.29 15.12
CA THR A 172 3.59 -10.04 15.02
C THR A 172 2.43 -9.12 15.41
N GLY A 173 1.33 -9.22 14.68
CA GLY A 173 0.09 -8.55 15.04
C GLY A 173 -0.48 -9.09 16.36
N LEU A 174 -1.12 -8.23 17.11
CA LEU A 174 -1.70 -8.55 18.41
C LEU A 174 -3.23 -8.54 18.34
N GLU A 175 -3.79 -7.46 17.81
CA GLU A 175 -5.24 -7.27 17.70
C GLU A 175 -5.56 -6.22 16.66
N VAL A 176 -6.81 -6.22 16.21
CA VAL A 176 -7.40 -5.12 15.45
C VAL A 176 -7.94 -4.10 16.45
N VAL A 177 -7.45 -2.87 16.37
CA VAL A 177 -7.82 -1.76 17.29
C VAL A 177 -8.82 -0.78 16.68
N GLY A 178 -9.12 -0.92 15.40
CA GLY A 178 -10.14 -0.13 14.72
C GLY A 178 -10.34 -0.60 13.29
N THR A 179 -11.58 -0.55 12.82
CA THR A 179 -11.95 -0.89 11.44
C THR A 179 -12.98 0.10 10.93
N GLU A 180 -12.89 0.43 9.66
CA GLU A 180 -13.95 1.13 8.93
C GLU A 180 -14.31 0.27 7.71
N PRO A 181 -15.13 -0.78 7.88
CA PRO A 181 -15.41 -1.73 6.81
C PRO A 181 -15.97 -1.07 5.56
N ALA A 182 -16.76 0.01 5.70
CA ALA A 182 -17.33 0.79 4.60
C ALA A 182 -16.30 1.58 3.77
N ARG A 183 -15.08 1.74 4.28
CA ARG A 183 -13.95 2.39 3.61
C ARG A 183 -12.78 1.43 3.38
N ASP A 184 -13.02 0.14 3.62
CA ASP A 184 -12.02 -0.90 3.50
C ASP A 184 -10.74 -0.60 4.29
N VAL A 185 -10.86 -0.07 5.51
CA VAL A 185 -9.73 0.28 6.37
C VAL A 185 -9.69 -0.60 7.62
N CYS A 186 -8.50 -1.07 7.97
CA CYS A 186 -8.23 -1.76 9.22
C CYS A 186 -6.94 -1.25 9.87
N HIS A 187 -6.99 -1.05 11.19
CA HIS A 187 -5.86 -0.70 12.03
C HIS A 187 -5.51 -1.87 12.95
N MET A 188 -4.30 -2.39 12.79
CA MET A 188 -3.76 -3.47 13.60
C MET A 188 -2.71 -2.93 14.57
N LEU A 189 -2.76 -3.40 15.81
CA LEU A 189 -1.73 -3.17 16.80
C LEU A 189 -0.67 -4.28 16.73
N CYS A 190 0.59 -3.88 16.69
CA CYS A 190 1.77 -4.74 16.84
C CYS A 190 2.56 -4.29 18.08
N VAL A 191 3.42 -5.18 18.59
CA VAL A 191 4.25 -4.89 19.76
C VAL A 191 5.70 -5.31 19.50
N THR A 192 6.64 -4.50 19.97
CA THR A 192 8.08 -4.85 20.01
C THR A 192 8.70 -4.50 21.37
N HIS A 193 9.75 -5.25 21.72
CA HIS A 193 10.65 -4.97 22.85
C HIS A 193 12.03 -4.53 22.40
N ASP A 194 12.28 -4.55 21.09
CA ASP A 194 13.52 -4.12 20.50
C ASP A 194 13.53 -2.59 20.46
N GLY A 195 14.39 -2.00 21.29
CA GLY A 195 14.53 -0.55 21.40
C GLY A 195 15.18 0.09 20.18
N ASP A 196 16.08 -0.62 19.49
CA ASP A 196 16.74 -0.12 18.28
C ASP A 196 15.76 -0.11 17.12
N LEU A 197 14.96 -1.19 16.99
CA LEU A 197 13.85 -1.25 16.04
C LEU A 197 12.83 -0.13 16.29
N ALA A 198 12.43 0.06 17.55
CA ALA A 198 11.47 1.08 17.94
C ALA A 198 11.99 2.50 17.64
N GLU A 199 13.26 2.79 17.94
CA GLU A 199 13.83 4.12 17.68
C GLU A 199 14.00 4.38 16.18
N ARG A 200 14.30 3.35 15.38
CA ARG A 200 14.32 3.46 13.91
C ARG A 200 12.95 3.82 13.36
N ILE A 201 11.89 3.14 13.81
CA ILE A 201 10.49 3.45 13.41
C ILE A 201 10.09 4.85 13.87
N ASN A 202 10.41 5.21 15.12
CA ASN A 202 10.11 6.52 15.70
C ASN A 202 10.83 7.66 14.96
N SER A 203 12.07 7.44 14.55
CA SER A 203 12.83 8.38 13.72
C SER A 203 12.16 8.59 12.36
N ALA A 204 11.80 7.51 11.66
CA ALA A 204 11.06 7.60 10.40
C ALA A 204 9.70 8.31 10.58
N TRP A 205 8.97 7.99 11.65
CA TRP A 205 7.69 8.62 11.97
C TRP A 205 7.81 10.12 12.24
N ARG A 206 8.84 10.55 12.98
CA ARG A 206 9.13 11.97 13.21
C ARG A 206 9.53 12.68 11.93
N SER A 207 10.37 12.08 11.09
CA SER A 207 10.73 12.62 9.78
C SER A 207 9.52 12.77 8.86
N TRP A 208 8.58 11.82 8.92
CA TRP A 208 7.30 11.92 8.20
C TRP A 208 6.41 13.05 8.74
N LEU A 209 6.40 13.29 10.05
CA LEU A 209 5.60 14.35 10.67
C LEU A 209 6.21 15.75 10.59
N ASP A 210 7.52 15.87 10.40
CA ASP A 210 8.20 17.17 10.29
C ASP A 210 7.80 17.89 9.01
N ARG A 211 6.76 18.72 9.13
CA ARG A 211 6.02 19.38 8.04
C ARG A 211 6.81 20.45 7.30
N GLY A 212 8.02 20.79 7.75
CA GLY A 212 8.66 22.02 7.30
C GLY A 212 9.04 22.02 5.82
N ASP A 213 9.16 20.86 5.18
CA ASP A 213 9.39 20.75 3.73
C ASP A 213 8.59 19.61 3.14
N TYR A 214 7.63 19.95 2.30
CA TYR A 214 6.80 18.99 1.62
C TYR A 214 7.62 18.20 0.59
N LEU A 215 7.30 16.91 0.44
CA LEU A 215 7.89 16.08 -0.60
C LEU A 215 7.41 16.56 -1.98
N ASP A 216 8.21 17.42 -2.58
CA ASP A 216 7.98 17.93 -3.93
C ASP A 216 8.64 17.00 -4.95
N LEU A 217 7.79 16.23 -5.63
CA LEU A 217 8.21 15.32 -6.69
C LEU A 217 8.26 16.01 -8.07
N SER A 218 8.01 17.33 -8.17
CA SER A 218 7.95 18.05 -9.46
C SER A 218 9.22 17.92 -10.31
N GLY A 219 10.38 17.73 -9.69
CA GLY A 219 11.66 17.49 -10.37
C GLY A 219 11.88 16.06 -10.85
N LEU A 220 10.92 15.15 -10.65
CA LEU A 220 11.01 13.81 -11.21
C LEU A 220 10.44 13.80 -12.63
N ASP A 221 11.27 13.46 -13.61
CA ASP A 221 10.87 13.27 -15.02
C ASP A 221 9.81 12.17 -15.20
N LEU A 222 9.57 11.36 -14.17
CA LEU A 222 8.53 10.34 -14.12
C LEU A 222 7.14 10.93 -13.90
N LEU A 223 7.05 12.21 -13.48
CA LEU A 223 5.79 12.86 -13.28
C LEU A 223 5.23 13.34 -14.61
N PRO A 224 4.00 12.92 -14.95
CA PRO A 224 3.43 13.34 -16.20
C PRO A 224 3.05 14.83 -16.16
N SER A 225 3.28 15.52 -17.28
CA SER A 225 3.12 16.98 -17.39
C SER A 225 1.73 17.47 -16.97
N ARG A 226 1.72 18.66 -16.36
CA ARG A 226 0.51 19.41 -15.97
C ARG A 226 -0.23 19.98 -17.18
N ASP A 227 0.45 20.05 -18.32
CA ASP A 227 -0.02 20.70 -19.54
C ASP A 227 -1.03 19.83 -20.28
N GLY A 228 -2.29 19.94 -19.87
CA GLY A 228 -3.42 19.39 -20.59
C GLY A 228 -4.73 19.80 -19.92
N ASP A 229 -5.66 20.34 -20.71
CA ASP A 229 -7.01 20.81 -20.33
C ASP A 229 -7.92 19.74 -19.66
N ASP A 230 -7.42 18.52 -19.42
CA ASP A 230 -8.14 17.36 -18.90
C ASP A 230 -8.29 17.33 -17.36
N GLY A 231 -8.52 18.48 -16.73
CA GLY A 231 -9.23 18.53 -15.44
C GLY A 231 -8.49 18.03 -14.18
N GLY A 232 -7.35 18.65 -13.84
CA GLY A 232 -6.95 18.76 -12.43
C GLY A 232 -6.38 17.51 -11.74
N GLY A 233 -5.64 16.66 -12.47
CA GLY A 233 -4.91 15.55 -11.87
C GLY A 233 -3.73 16.00 -10.99
N HIS A 234 -3.45 15.26 -9.93
CA HIS A 234 -2.28 15.44 -9.07
C HIS A 234 -1.28 14.29 -9.25
N PRO A 235 0.02 14.51 -9.04
CA PRO A 235 0.96 13.40 -8.91
C PRO A 235 0.52 12.43 -7.80
N THR A 236 0.72 11.14 -8.04
CA THR A 236 0.47 10.09 -7.05
C THR A 236 1.71 9.21 -6.93
N LEU A 237 2.12 8.95 -5.69
CA LEU A 237 3.20 8.03 -5.34
C LEU A 237 2.62 6.90 -4.50
N ILE A 238 3.04 5.67 -4.78
CA ILE A 238 2.70 4.48 -4.02
C ILE A 238 3.98 3.74 -3.69
N VAL A 239 4.15 3.38 -2.43
CA VAL A 239 5.16 2.41 -2.00
C VAL A 239 4.43 1.16 -1.55
N SER A 240 4.76 0.00 -2.12
CA SER A 240 4.05 -1.24 -1.84
C SER A 240 4.90 -2.50 -1.99
N HIS A 241 4.31 -3.65 -1.64
CA HIS A 241 4.89 -4.99 -1.78
C HIS A 241 4.15 -5.82 -2.84
N PRO A 242 4.25 -5.47 -4.13
CA PRO A 242 3.60 -6.21 -5.21
C PRO A 242 4.09 -7.66 -5.22
N HIS A 243 3.15 -8.59 -5.31
CA HIS A 243 3.32 -10.05 -5.26
C HIS A 243 4.01 -10.56 -3.98
N GLY A 244 4.13 -9.72 -2.93
CA GLY A 244 4.94 -10.02 -1.76
C GLY A 244 6.44 -9.76 -1.94
N GLN A 245 6.85 -9.17 -3.07
CA GLN A 245 8.24 -8.79 -3.36
C GLN A 245 8.75 -7.67 -2.43
N PRO A 246 10.07 -7.41 -2.40
CA PRO A 246 10.62 -6.26 -1.70
C PRO A 246 9.99 -4.95 -2.18
N LYS A 247 10.04 -3.92 -1.32
CA LYS A 247 9.35 -2.64 -1.58
C LYS A 247 9.63 -2.10 -2.98
N LYS A 248 8.55 -1.71 -3.64
CA LYS A 248 8.58 -1.04 -4.94
C LYS A 248 7.86 0.29 -4.87
N VAL A 249 8.24 1.18 -5.76
CA VAL A 249 7.69 2.51 -5.93
C VAL A 249 6.99 2.58 -7.28
N ALA A 250 5.77 3.07 -7.29
CA ALA A 250 5.02 3.37 -8.49
C ALA A 250 4.56 4.83 -8.47
N VAL A 251 4.58 5.46 -9.64
CA VAL A 251 4.24 6.87 -9.80
C VAL A 251 3.19 7.00 -10.91
N GLY A 252 2.25 7.93 -10.75
CA GLY A 252 1.22 8.17 -11.74
C GLY A 252 0.46 9.47 -11.52
N LYS A 253 -0.68 9.62 -12.20
CA LYS A 253 -1.66 10.68 -11.96
C LYS A 253 -2.78 10.16 -11.08
N GLY A 254 -3.15 10.92 -10.07
CA GLY A 254 -4.36 10.75 -9.28
C GLY A 254 -5.37 11.85 -9.55
N ARG A 255 -6.63 11.56 -9.27
CA ARG A 255 -7.74 12.52 -9.27
C ARG A 255 -8.77 12.11 -8.23
N ALA A 256 -9.58 13.06 -7.79
CA ALA A 256 -10.76 12.70 -6.99
C ALA A 256 -11.68 11.79 -7.82
N GLY A 257 -12.10 10.67 -7.27
CA GLY A 257 -13.07 9.78 -7.91
C GLY A 257 -14.46 10.42 -7.96
N GLU A 258 -15.31 9.92 -8.87
CA GLU A 258 -16.69 10.42 -9.04
C GLU A 258 -17.53 10.29 -7.76
N ARG A 259 -17.22 9.28 -6.93
CA ARG A 259 -17.86 9.05 -5.63
C ARG A 259 -16.83 9.25 -4.53
N ARG A 260 -16.96 10.31 -3.73
CA ARG A 260 -16.24 10.39 -2.45
C ARG A 260 -16.66 9.21 -1.58
N PRO A 261 -15.75 8.53 -0.87
CA PRO A 261 -14.34 8.85 -0.59
C PRO A 261 -13.31 8.15 -1.52
N LEU A 262 -13.57 7.97 -2.82
CA LEU A 262 -12.60 7.31 -3.71
C LEU A 262 -11.57 8.29 -4.31
N VAL A 263 -10.30 7.88 -4.36
CA VAL A 263 -9.26 8.47 -5.23
C VAL A 263 -9.06 7.52 -6.39
N GLU A 264 -9.06 8.01 -7.63
CA GLU A 264 -8.64 7.23 -8.80
C GLU A 264 -7.21 7.59 -9.16
N TYR A 265 -6.39 6.62 -9.54
CA TYR A 265 -5.03 6.90 -10.02
C TYR A 265 -4.49 5.88 -11.02
N THR A 266 -3.44 6.28 -11.74
CA THR A 266 -2.77 5.48 -12.79
C THR A 266 -1.47 4.84 -12.34
N ALA A 267 -0.96 5.16 -11.14
CA ALA A 267 0.25 4.53 -10.60
C ALA A 267 0.06 3.01 -10.55
N ALA A 268 0.98 2.25 -11.14
CA ALA A 268 0.85 0.80 -11.30
C ALA A 268 0.84 0.08 -9.94
N THR A 269 -0.08 -0.87 -9.80
CA THR A 269 -0.22 -1.75 -8.63
C THR A 269 -0.43 -3.18 -9.08
N CYS A 270 -0.13 -4.15 -8.23
CA CYS A 270 -0.32 -5.58 -8.50
C CYS A 270 -0.94 -6.27 -7.26
N PRO A 271 -1.44 -7.51 -7.36
CA PRO A 271 -1.73 -8.33 -6.18
C PRO A 271 -0.60 -8.22 -5.14
N GLY A 272 -0.90 -8.09 -3.86
CA GLY A 272 0.06 -7.75 -2.79
C GLY A 272 0.17 -6.25 -2.47
N SER A 273 -0.23 -5.37 -3.41
CA SER A 273 -0.24 -3.92 -3.16
C SER A 273 -1.43 -3.46 -2.30
N SER A 274 -2.50 -4.25 -2.14
CA SER A 274 -3.63 -3.85 -1.28
C SER A 274 -3.17 -3.46 0.13
N GLY A 275 -3.71 -2.36 0.65
CA GLY A 275 -3.32 -1.77 1.93
C GLY A 275 -2.17 -0.76 1.83
N ALA A 276 -1.56 -0.59 0.65
CA ALA A 276 -0.49 0.38 0.44
C ALA A 276 -0.96 1.83 0.60
N PRO A 277 -0.10 2.72 1.12
CA PRO A 277 -0.39 4.15 1.16
C PRO A 277 -0.36 4.75 -0.24
N VAL A 278 -1.39 5.56 -0.54
CA VAL A 278 -1.52 6.35 -1.77
C VAL A 278 -1.30 7.81 -1.42
N PHE A 279 -0.13 8.33 -1.80
CA PHE A 279 0.24 9.72 -1.56
C PHE A 279 -0.17 10.55 -2.78
N GLY A 280 -1.29 11.27 -2.65
CA GLY A 280 -1.65 12.33 -3.60
C GLY A 280 -0.97 13.64 -3.22
N PHE A 281 -0.37 14.32 -4.21
CA PHE A 281 0.31 15.59 -4.02
C PHE A 281 -0.55 16.75 -4.50
N VAL A 282 -1.22 17.45 -3.59
CA VAL A 282 -2.08 18.58 -3.96
C VAL A 282 -1.24 19.84 -4.09
N THR A 283 -1.56 20.65 -5.10
CA THR A 283 -0.96 21.95 -5.33
C THR A 283 -1.60 22.99 -4.40
N GLY A 284 -0.78 23.61 -3.55
CA GLY A 284 -1.18 24.71 -2.68
C GLY A 284 -1.23 26.07 -3.40
N PRO A 285 -1.62 27.14 -2.67
CA PRO A 285 -1.73 28.50 -3.21
C PRO A 285 -0.45 29.08 -3.84
N SER A 286 0.71 28.51 -3.55
CA SER A 286 2.03 28.91 -4.04
C SER A 286 2.61 27.95 -5.09
N ASP A 287 1.78 27.12 -5.72
CA ASP A 287 2.20 26.03 -6.61
C ASP A 287 3.06 24.93 -5.93
N MET A 288 3.21 24.99 -4.61
CA MET A 288 3.88 23.97 -3.79
C MET A 288 3.05 22.69 -3.71
N ARG A 289 3.70 21.53 -3.85
CA ARG A 289 3.06 20.22 -3.76
C ARG A 289 3.25 19.61 -2.38
N TYR A 290 2.17 19.19 -1.74
CA TYR A 290 2.23 18.51 -0.46
C TYR A 290 1.45 17.20 -0.41
N PRO A 291 2.01 16.14 0.23
CA PRO A 291 1.27 14.92 0.42
C PRO A 291 0.10 15.17 1.38
N LEU A 292 -1.01 14.48 1.13
CA LEU A 292 -2.13 14.46 2.07
C LEU A 292 -1.67 13.81 3.37
N TRP A 293 -1.99 14.45 4.51
CA TRP A 293 -1.54 14.06 5.85
C TRP A 293 -1.89 12.61 6.21
N ILE A 294 -2.99 12.14 5.65
CA ILE A 294 -3.47 10.80 5.82
C ILE A 294 -3.54 10.18 4.42
N PRO A 295 -2.59 9.29 4.06
CA PRO A 295 -2.61 8.69 2.74
C PRO A 295 -3.86 7.83 2.62
N SER A 296 -4.51 7.93 1.46
CA SER A 296 -5.56 6.97 1.11
C SER A 296 -4.97 5.57 1.06
N ILE A 297 -5.81 4.56 1.25
CA ILE A 297 -5.35 3.16 1.21
C ILE A 297 -5.73 2.57 -0.14
N HIS A 298 -4.75 2.00 -0.86
CA HIS A 298 -5.04 1.22 -2.05
C HIS A 298 -5.92 0.02 -1.70
N SER A 299 -7.10 -0.04 -2.30
CA SER A 299 -8.10 -1.07 -2.01
C SER A 299 -8.29 -2.03 -3.17
N GLY A 300 -7.95 -1.62 -4.41
CA GLY A 300 -8.11 -2.49 -5.57
C GLY A 300 -8.04 -1.75 -6.90
N SER A 301 -8.37 -2.47 -7.97
CA SER A 301 -8.31 -1.96 -9.34
C SER A 301 -9.43 -2.49 -10.23
N TYR A 302 -9.59 -1.84 -11.38
CA TYR A 302 -10.47 -2.30 -12.45
C TYR A 302 -9.69 -2.99 -13.57
N GLY A 303 -10.30 -4.02 -14.17
CA GLY A 303 -9.84 -4.55 -15.45
C GLY A 303 -10.13 -3.58 -16.61
N ALA A 304 -9.20 -3.47 -17.55
CA ALA A 304 -9.30 -2.58 -18.73
C ALA A 304 -10.53 -2.84 -19.62
N ALA A 305 -11.20 -3.98 -19.48
CA ALA A 305 -12.34 -4.38 -20.32
C ALA A 305 -13.63 -3.57 -20.07
N PHE A 306 -13.73 -2.82 -18.98
CA PHE A 306 -14.99 -2.15 -18.61
C PHE A 306 -15.07 -0.67 -19.04
N THR A 307 -13.95 -0.01 -19.31
CA THR A 307 -13.95 1.41 -19.70
C THR A 307 -14.48 1.65 -21.12
N GLN A 308 -14.51 0.64 -21.98
CA GLN A 308 -15.00 0.78 -23.36
C GLN A 308 -16.53 0.68 -23.52
N HIS A 309 -17.28 0.25 -22.49
CA HIS A 309 -18.74 0.03 -22.65
C HIS A 309 -19.63 1.22 -22.27
N ARG A 310 -19.06 2.36 -21.83
CA ARG A 310 -19.82 3.59 -21.53
C ARG A 310 -19.65 4.72 -22.56
N GLU A 311 -18.74 4.59 -23.51
CA GLU A 311 -18.59 5.56 -24.60
C GLU A 311 -19.37 5.11 -25.84
N ASN A 312 -20.60 5.63 -25.94
CA ASN A 312 -21.41 5.87 -27.15
C ASN A 312 -21.18 4.96 -28.40
N PRO A 313 -22.13 4.07 -28.79
CA PRO A 313 -21.96 3.09 -29.88
C PRO A 313 -21.89 3.65 -31.32
N LYS A 314 -21.74 4.97 -31.53
CA LYS A 314 -21.97 5.60 -32.85
C LYS A 314 -20.75 6.08 -33.62
N LEU A 315 -19.53 5.78 -33.18
CA LEU A 315 -18.31 6.18 -33.90
C LEU A 315 -17.28 5.04 -33.94
N GLN A 316 -17.59 3.97 -34.65
CA GLN A 316 -16.56 3.03 -35.13
C GLN A 316 -16.78 2.71 -36.61
N ALA A 317 -16.30 3.62 -37.44
CA ALA A 317 -15.93 3.34 -38.82
C ALA A 317 -14.85 4.32 -39.26
N ARG A 318 -13.58 3.89 -39.18
CA ARG A 318 -12.51 4.08 -40.19
C ARG A 318 -11.10 4.09 -39.58
N ASN A 319 -10.20 3.53 -40.39
CA ASN A 319 -8.74 3.59 -40.36
C ASN A 319 -7.96 2.69 -39.40
N THR A 320 -7.74 1.48 -39.90
CA THR A 320 -6.47 0.74 -39.79
C THR A 320 -5.40 1.39 -40.68
N GLN A 321 -4.27 1.81 -40.10
CA GLN A 321 -2.88 1.73 -40.62
C GLN A 321 -1.99 2.77 -39.91
N GLY A 322 -0.89 2.30 -39.32
CA GLY A 322 0.14 3.13 -38.66
C GLY A 322 0.68 2.48 -37.40
N LEU A 323 1.61 1.53 -37.55
CA LEU A 323 2.43 0.99 -36.47
C LEU A 323 3.54 1.99 -36.15
N GLU A 324 3.29 2.87 -35.18
CA GLU A 324 4.33 3.47 -34.36
C GLU A 324 4.20 2.89 -32.95
N ALA A 325 5.34 2.67 -32.28
CA ALA A 325 5.40 2.23 -30.88
C ALA A 325 4.86 3.33 -29.96
N GLY A 326 3.55 3.52 -29.97
CA GLY A 326 2.84 4.36 -29.02
C GLY A 326 2.93 3.73 -27.64
N GLU A 327 3.28 4.54 -26.65
CA GLU A 327 3.12 4.23 -25.23
C GLU A 327 1.82 3.48 -25.05
N ALA A 328 1.90 2.23 -24.59
CA ALA A 328 0.72 1.50 -24.18
C ALA A 328 0.12 2.30 -23.02
N LYS A 329 -0.90 3.12 -23.32
CA LYS A 329 -1.72 3.80 -22.32
C LYS A 329 -2.33 2.69 -21.49
N VAL A 330 -1.68 2.36 -20.37
CA VAL A 330 -2.20 1.41 -19.41
C VAL A 330 -3.47 2.05 -18.86
N ASN A 331 -4.62 1.62 -19.39
CA ASN A 331 -5.96 1.99 -18.93
C ASN A 331 -6.27 1.32 -17.58
N GLN A 332 -5.30 1.27 -16.67
CA GLN A 332 -5.47 0.79 -15.31
C GLN A 332 -5.99 1.96 -14.48
N ARG A 333 -7.19 1.78 -13.91
CA ARG A 333 -7.70 2.62 -12.84
C ARG A 333 -7.58 1.84 -11.55
N ASN A 334 -6.82 2.40 -10.63
CA ASN A 334 -6.76 1.93 -9.26
C ASN A 334 -7.54 2.87 -8.37
N TYR A 335 -8.02 2.37 -7.24
CA TYR A 335 -8.72 3.19 -6.28
C TYR A 335 -8.16 3.03 -4.87
N GLY A 336 -8.23 4.14 -4.15
CA GLY A 336 -8.02 4.15 -2.73
C GLY A 336 -9.14 4.88 -1.99
N ASN A 337 -9.27 4.59 -0.71
CA ASN A 337 -10.26 5.20 0.16
C ASN A 337 -9.65 6.34 0.97
N TRP A 338 -10.29 7.52 0.95
CA TRP A 338 -9.98 8.63 1.85
C TRP A 338 -10.40 8.28 3.28
N LEU A 339 -9.54 8.65 4.22
CA LEU A 339 -9.80 8.61 5.66
C LEU A 339 -10.59 9.85 6.13
#